data_AF-A0A2U3NG67-F1
#
_entry.id   AF-A0A2U3NG67-F1
#
_cell.length_a   1.000
_cell.length_b   1.000
_cell.length_c   1.000
_cell.angle_alpha   90.00
_cell.angle_beta   90.00
_cell.angle_gamma   90.00
#
_symmetry.space_group_name_H-M   'P 1'
#
loop_
_entity.id
_entity.type
_entity.pdbx_description
1 polymer ?
#
loop_
_entity_poly.entity_id
_entity_poly.type
_entity_poly.pdbx_seq_one_letter_code
_entity_poly.pdbx_strand_id
1 'polypeptide(L)'
;MLYELMVSYRGQVVDVAILDGVALLAHAIWLFRHLGMWTERRQSNILDGVTPWYAIYRYADRGHMTVAAIENPFYAAFLDGLGLSSAEVSDRAGATQWHELRALFTERFASRTRDEWAQFGGTDACVARC
;
A
#
# COMPACT_ATOMS: atom_id res chain seq x y z
N MET A 1 18.95 1.00 -26.86
CA MET A 1 19.30 1.79 -28.06
C MET A 1 20.79 2.02 -28.19
N LEU A 2 21.44 2.74 -27.25
CA LEU A 2 22.89 2.96 -27.31
C LEU A 2 23.70 1.66 -27.25
N TYR A 3 23.25 0.69 -26.45
CA TYR A 3 23.84 -0.65 -26.43
C TYR A 3 23.82 -1.33 -27.81
N GLU A 4 22.69 -1.29 -28.51
CA GLU A 4 22.53 -1.94 -29.80
C GLU A 4 23.36 -1.23 -30.88
N LEU A 5 23.42 0.11 -30.86
CA LEU A 5 24.29 0.91 -31.73
C LEU A 5 25.77 0.53 -31.59
N MET A 6 26.25 0.25 -30.37
CA MET A 6 27.65 -0.16 -30.15
C MET A 6 27.97 -1.54 -30.74
N VAL A 7 26.96 -2.40 -30.91
CA VAL A 7 27.14 -3.75 -31.46
C VAL A 7 26.95 -3.75 -32.97
N SER A 8 25.87 -3.13 -33.47
CA SER A 8 25.48 -3.18 -34.88
C SER A 8 26.03 -2.02 -35.72
N TYR A 9 26.49 -0.95 -35.07
CA TYR A 9 26.89 0.33 -35.69
C TYR A 9 25.77 0.98 -36.52
N ARG A 10 24.50 0.65 -36.25
CA ARG A 10 23.34 1.20 -36.94
C ARG A 10 22.43 1.96 -35.97
N GLY A 11 22.04 3.17 -36.38
CA GLY A 11 20.97 3.90 -35.71
C GLY A 11 19.61 3.28 -36.00
N GLN A 12 18.63 3.58 -35.14
CA GLN A 12 17.26 3.10 -35.28
C GLN A 12 16.28 4.14 -34.72
N VAL A 13 15.04 4.09 -35.20
CA VAL A 13 13.91 4.85 -34.63
C VAL A 13 13.24 3.96 -33.60
N VAL A 14 13.03 4.48 -32.39
CA VAL A 14 12.24 3.81 -31.35
C VAL A 14 10.89 4.50 -31.29
N ASP A 15 9.84 3.76 -31.65
CA ASP A 15 8.47 4.21 -31.40
C ASP A 15 8.16 4.00 -29.92
N VAL A 16 7.74 5.07 -29.24
CA VAL A 16 7.45 5.07 -27.81
C VAL A 16 6.06 5.62 -27.61
N ALA A 17 5.09 4.73 -27.48
CA ALA A 17 3.73 5.09 -27.13
C ALA A 17 3.55 5.06 -25.59
N ILE A 18 2.95 6.11 -25.05
CA ILE A 18 2.54 6.17 -23.63
C ILE A 18 1.63 4.98 -23.29
N LEU A 19 0.74 4.61 -24.22
CA LEU A 19 -0.19 3.51 -24.03
C LEU A 19 0.52 2.17 -23.80
N ASP A 20 1.55 1.86 -24.60
CA ASP A 20 2.34 0.63 -24.47
C ASP A 20 3.10 0.61 -23.16
N GLY A 21 3.68 1.75 -22.77
CA GLY A 21 4.37 1.90 -21.48
C GLY A 21 3.43 1.69 -20.29
N VAL A 22 2.25 2.29 -20.29
CA VAL A 22 1.25 2.12 -19.22
C VAL A 22 0.72 0.69 -19.18
N ALA A 23 0.45 0.08 -20.34
CA ALA A 23 0.00 -1.31 -20.40
C ALA A 23 1.06 -2.27 -19.80
N LEU A 24 2.34 -2.03 -20.09
CA LEU A 24 3.45 -2.80 -19.52
C LEU A 24 3.59 -2.59 -18.00
N LEU A 25 3.50 -1.35 -17.50
CA LEU A 25 3.53 -1.05 -16.07
C LEU A 25 2.37 -1.71 -15.32
N ALA A 26 1.20 -1.84 -15.96
CA ALA A 26 0.02 -2.47 -15.39
C ALA A 26 0.05 -4.01 -15.45
N HIS A 27 1.12 -4.65 -15.94
CA HIS A 27 1.19 -6.10 -16.13
C HIS A 27 0.81 -6.92 -14.88
N ALA A 28 1.23 -6.51 -13.69
CA ALA A 28 0.87 -7.20 -12.45
C ALA A 28 -0.64 -7.19 -12.18
N ILE A 29 -1.33 -6.07 -12.48
CA ILE A 29 -2.78 -5.96 -12.35
C ILE A 29 -3.48 -6.89 -13.34
N TRP A 30 -2.98 -6.96 -14.58
CA TRP A 30 -3.49 -7.89 -15.59
C TRP A 30 -3.35 -9.35 -15.15
N LEU A 31 -2.20 -9.72 -14.57
CA LEU A 31 -1.99 -11.05 -14.01
C LEU A 31 -2.95 -11.36 -12.87
N PHE A 32 -3.10 -10.45 -11.90
CA PHE A 32 -4.04 -10.65 -10.79
C PHE A 32 -5.49 -10.75 -11.25
N ARG A 33 -5.87 -9.98 -12.26
CA ARG A 33 -7.20 -10.11 -12.88
C ARG A 33 -7.39 -11.49 -13.50
N HIS A 34 -6.40 -12.00 -14.22
CA HIS A 34 -6.45 -13.34 -14.81
C HIS A 34 -6.57 -14.44 -13.74
N LEU A 35 -5.87 -14.27 -12.60
CA LEU A 35 -5.93 -15.19 -11.45
C LEU A 35 -7.20 -15.02 -10.59
N GLY A 36 -8.12 -14.11 -10.94
CA GLY A 36 -9.33 -13.84 -10.14
C GLY A 36 -9.08 -13.09 -8.83
N MET A 37 -7.89 -12.51 -8.66
CA MET A 37 -7.46 -11.75 -7.48
C MET A 37 -7.67 -10.24 -7.59
N TRP A 38 -8.08 -9.76 -8.77
CA TRP A 38 -8.37 -8.35 -9.03
C TRP A 38 -9.75 -8.15 -9.66
N THR A 39 -10.46 -7.13 -9.20
CA THR A 39 -11.78 -6.70 -9.66
C THR A 39 -11.71 -5.29 -10.24
N GLU A 40 -12.55 -5.01 -11.25
CA GLU A 40 -12.55 -3.69 -11.92
C GLU A 40 -13.18 -2.58 -11.07
N ARG A 41 -13.91 -2.95 -10.01
CA ARG A 41 -14.51 -1.97 -9.10
C ARG A 41 -13.40 -1.28 -8.29
N ARG A 42 -13.52 0.04 -8.16
CA ARG A 42 -12.61 0.85 -7.34
C ARG A 42 -12.77 0.48 -5.86
N GLN A 43 -11.65 0.50 -5.11
CA GLN A 43 -11.66 0.22 -3.68
C GLN A 43 -12.26 -1.16 -3.37
N SER A 44 -11.81 -2.18 -4.10
CA SER A 44 -12.15 -3.57 -3.81
C SER A 44 -11.00 -4.55 -3.99
N ASN A 45 -9.76 -4.04 -3.99
CA ASN A 45 -8.55 -4.83 -4.19
C ASN A 45 -7.55 -4.49 -3.08
N ILE A 46 -6.70 -5.43 -2.68
CA ILE A 46 -5.76 -5.22 -1.55
C ILE A 46 -4.90 -3.96 -1.72
N LEU A 47 -4.56 -3.58 -2.96
CA LEU A 47 -3.66 -2.46 -3.28
C LEU A 47 -4.38 -1.17 -3.70
N ASP A 48 -5.71 -1.11 -3.64
CA ASP A 48 -6.49 0.07 -4.07
C ASP A 48 -7.15 0.85 -2.91
N GLY A 49 -6.73 0.55 -1.69
CA GLY A 49 -7.09 1.31 -0.48
C GLY A 49 -8.33 0.78 0.26
N VAL A 50 -8.90 -0.34 -0.15
CA VAL A 50 -10.05 -0.94 0.55
C VAL A 50 -9.67 -1.51 1.93
N THR A 51 -8.48 -2.08 2.05
CA THR A 51 -8.01 -2.72 3.27
C THR A 51 -7.49 -1.67 4.27
N PRO A 52 -7.82 -1.79 5.57
CA PRO A 52 -7.34 -0.85 6.59
C PRO A 52 -5.82 -0.82 6.77
N TRP A 53 -5.12 -1.91 6.47
CA TRP A 53 -3.65 -2.01 6.60
C TRP A 53 -2.89 -1.67 5.31
N TYR A 54 -3.60 -1.22 4.26
CA TYR A 54 -3.01 -0.64 3.06
C TYR A 54 -3.77 0.65 2.71
N ALA A 55 -3.51 1.72 3.45
CA ALA A 55 -4.32 2.93 3.43
C ALA A 55 -3.53 4.17 3.93
N ILE A 56 -4.19 5.32 3.86
CA ILE A 56 -3.68 6.59 4.37
C ILE A 56 -4.57 7.05 5.54
N TYR A 57 -3.94 7.46 6.63
CA TYR A 57 -4.61 7.94 7.84
C TYR A 57 -4.13 9.33 8.24
N ARG A 58 -5.05 10.18 8.69
CA ARG A 58 -4.74 11.52 9.19
C ARG A 58 -4.42 11.47 10.68
N TYR A 59 -3.35 12.12 11.10
CA TYR A 59 -2.97 12.24 12.51
C TYR A 59 -3.31 13.63 13.11
N ALA A 60 -3.09 13.83 14.41
CA ALA A 60 -3.62 14.96 15.17
C ALA A 60 -3.26 16.36 14.59
N ASP A 61 -2.02 16.55 14.14
CA ASP A 61 -1.52 17.80 13.53
C ASP A 61 -1.86 17.94 12.03
N ARG A 62 -2.88 17.21 11.56
CA ARG A 62 -3.49 17.31 10.21
C ARG A 62 -2.64 16.83 9.03
N GLY A 63 -1.48 16.23 9.29
CA GLY A 63 -0.73 15.48 8.26
C GLY A 63 -1.22 14.04 8.13
N HIS A 64 -0.54 13.27 7.27
CA HIS A 64 -0.95 11.91 6.93
C HIS A 64 0.19 10.89 7.12
N MET A 65 -0.16 9.69 7.59
CA MET A 65 0.68 8.50 7.50
C MET A 65 0.16 7.59 6.38
N THR A 66 1.08 7.03 5.60
CA THR A 66 0.84 5.85 4.75
C THR A 66 1.06 4.58 5.57
N VAL A 67 0.23 3.57 5.33
CA VAL A 67 0.35 2.24 5.92
C VAL A 67 0.33 1.22 4.78
N ALA A 68 1.27 0.28 4.78
CA ALA A 68 1.36 -0.80 3.81
C ALA A 68 1.74 -2.16 4.47
N ALA A 69 1.15 -2.46 5.62
CA ALA A 69 1.45 -3.63 6.44
C ALA A 69 0.67 -4.88 5.95
N ILE A 70 0.99 -5.37 4.75
CA ILE A 70 0.28 -6.48 4.10
C ILE A 70 0.64 -7.82 4.76
N GLU A 71 1.92 -8.06 4.98
CA GLU A 71 2.43 -9.31 5.53
C GLU A 71 2.17 -9.42 7.04
N ASN A 72 1.97 -10.65 7.53
CA ASN A 72 1.67 -10.93 8.93
C ASN A 72 2.67 -10.31 9.93
N PRO A 73 4.01 -10.44 9.77
CA PRO A 73 4.95 -9.83 10.71
C PRO A 73 4.85 -8.30 10.74
N PHE A 74 4.66 -7.66 9.59
CA PHE A 74 4.54 -6.20 9.49
C PHE A 74 3.24 -5.70 10.09
N TYR A 75 2.15 -6.44 9.90
CA TYR A 75 0.88 -6.14 10.54
C TYR A 75 0.96 -6.26 12.07
N ALA A 76 1.66 -7.26 12.59
CA ALA A 76 1.89 -7.38 14.03
C ALA A 76 2.69 -6.18 14.58
N ALA A 77 3.78 -5.79 13.90
CA ALA A 77 4.56 -4.61 14.27
C ALA A 77 3.74 -3.30 14.16
N PHE A 78 2.84 -3.22 13.18
CA PHE A 78 1.91 -2.11 13.02
C PHE A 78 0.90 -2.02 14.19
N LEU A 79 0.29 -3.14 14.58
CA LEU A 79 -0.62 -3.17 15.73
C LEU A 79 0.09 -2.81 17.04
N ASP A 80 1.30 -3.33 17.25
CA ASP A 80 2.13 -3.00 18.40
C ASP A 80 2.43 -1.50 18.47
N GLY A 81 2.84 -0.89 17.35
CA GLY A 81 3.05 0.55 17.27
C GLY A 81 1.77 1.36 17.52
N LEU A 82 0.59 0.85 17.15
CA LEU A 82 -0.69 1.48 17.50
C LEU A 82 -1.12 1.26 18.97
N GLY A 83 -0.40 0.41 19.72
CA GLY A 83 -0.78 -0.02 21.06
C GLY A 83 -2.07 -0.84 21.07
N LEU A 84 -2.27 -1.66 20.04
CA LEU A 84 -3.42 -2.56 19.89
C LEU A 84 -2.97 -4.01 20.04
N SER A 85 -3.66 -4.78 20.87
CA SER A 85 -3.48 -6.22 20.93
C SER A 85 -4.27 -6.94 19.83
N SER A 86 -3.85 -8.15 19.47
CA SER A 86 -4.59 -9.00 18.53
C SER A 86 -5.99 -9.40 19.03
N ALA A 87 -6.28 -9.23 20.33
CA ALA A 87 -7.59 -9.49 20.90
C ALA A 87 -8.56 -8.32 20.71
N GLU A 88 -8.05 -7.09 20.53
CA GLU A 88 -8.83 -5.88 20.29
C GLU A 88 -9.19 -5.68 18.80
N VAL A 89 -8.60 -6.50 17.93
CA VAL A 89 -8.61 -6.32 16.48
C VAL A 89 -9.22 -7.54 15.84
N SER A 90 -10.28 -7.34 15.06
CA SER A 90 -10.89 -8.40 14.26
C SER A 90 -9.93 -8.98 13.21
N ASP A 91 -10.13 -10.24 12.85
CA ASP A 91 -9.30 -10.92 11.86
C ASP A 91 -9.37 -10.20 10.49
N ARG A 92 -8.19 -9.97 9.89
CA ARG A 92 -8.04 -9.40 8.54
C ARG A 92 -8.77 -10.23 7.48
N ALA A 93 -8.95 -11.53 7.72
CA ALA A 93 -9.63 -12.44 6.80
C ALA A 93 -11.10 -12.07 6.52
N GLY A 94 -11.77 -11.34 7.43
CA GLY A 94 -13.18 -10.99 7.29
C GLY A 94 -13.42 -9.59 6.71
N ALA A 95 -13.79 -9.50 5.44
CA ALA A 95 -14.08 -8.21 4.78
C ALA A 95 -15.22 -7.40 5.43
N THR A 96 -16.16 -8.07 6.10
CA THR A 96 -17.25 -7.43 6.85
C THR A 96 -16.76 -6.59 8.02
N GLN A 97 -15.59 -6.90 8.57
CA GLN A 97 -15.04 -6.25 9.77
C GLN A 97 -14.08 -5.09 9.43
N TRP A 98 -13.77 -4.88 8.14
CA TRP A 98 -12.82 -3.85 7.71
C TRP A 98 -13.29 -2.43 8.00
N HIS A 99 -14.60 -2.19 8.04
CA HIS A 99 -15.13 -0.88 8.39
C HIS A 99 -14.80 -0.51 9.85
N GLU A 100 -14.99 -1.44 10.78
CA GLU A 100 -14.68 -1.26 12.21
C GLU A 100 -13.18 -1.10 12.43
N LEU A 101 -12.36 -1.94 11.78
CA LEU A 101 -10.90 -1.81 11.79
C LEU A 101 -10.44 -0.45 11.27
N ARG A 102 -11.02 0.02 10.17
CA ARG A 102 -10.69 1.34 9.63
C ARG A 102 -11.03 2.45 10.60
N ALA A 103 -12.19 2.38 11.27
CA ALA A 103 -12.59 3.35 12.27
C ALA A 103 -11.61 3.37 13.45
N LEU A 104 -11.24 2.20 13.97
CA LEU A 104 -10.28 2.04 15.06
C LEU A 104 -8.91 2.63 14.69
N PHE A 105 -8.36 2.28 13.53
CA PHE A 105 -7.07 2.83 13.09
C PHE A 105 -7.14 4.34 12.88
N THR A 106 -8.25 4.84 12.34
CA THR A 106 -8.48 6.29 12.17
C THR A 106 -8.45 7.01 13.50
N GLU A 107 -9.16 6.49 14.51
CA GLU A 107 -9.17 7.05 15.86
C GLU A 107 -7.78 7.03 16.49
N ARG A 108 -7.07 5.89 16.38
CA ARG A 108 -5.71 5.77 16.89
C ARG A 108 -4.78 6.79 16.25
N PHE A 109 -4.70 6.86 14.92
CA PHE A 109 -3.85 7.84 14.24
C PHE A 109 -4.21 9.29 14.62
N ALA A 110 -5.50 9.63 14.71
CA ALA A 110 -5.96 10.95 15.08
C ALA A 110 -5.64 11.35 16.54
N SER A 111 -5.33 10.38 17.41
CA SER A 111 -5.06 10.63 18.83
C SER A 111 -3.65 11.17 19.14
N ARG A 112 -2.70 11.04 18.20
CA ARG A 112 -1.30 11.44 18.40
C ARG A 112 -0.78 12.28 17.24
N THR A 113 0.22 13.10 17.54
CA THR A 113 0.93 13.96 16.59
C THR A 113 1.96 13.18 15.78
N ARG A 114 2.45 13.81 14.71
CA ARG A 114 3.54 13.29 13.87
C ARG A 114 4.76 12.82 14.69
N ASP A 115 5.18 13.61 15.67
CA ASP A 115 6.42 13.34 16.41
C ASP A 115 6.26 12.17 17.37
N GLU A 116 5.06 11.98 17.93
CA GLU A 116 4.72 10.78 18.70
C GLU A 116 4.70 9.52 17.83
N TRP A 117 4.31 9.65 16.55
CA TRP A 117 4.38 8.55 15.59
C TRP A 117 5.78 8.24 15.07
N ALA A 118 6.82 8.99 15.49
CA ALA A 118 8.20 8.68 15.14
C ALA A 118 8.66 7.29 15.67
N GLN A 119 7.92 6.70 16.61
CA GLN A 119 8.13 5.32 17.09
C GLN A 119 8.04 4.26 15.97
N PHE A 120 7.37 4.55 14.86
CA PHE A 120 7.38 3.66 13.68
C PHE A 120 8.71 3.71 12.92
N GLY A 121 9.58 4.68 13.21
CA GLY A 121 10.90 4.78 12.62
C GLY A 121 11.79 3.62 13.06
N GLY A 122 12.31 2.86 12.09
CA GLY A 122 13.20 1.72 12.35
C GLY A 122 12.47 0.43 12.71
N THR A 123 11.14 0.38 12.61
CA THR A 123 10.37 -0.85 12.73
C THR A 123 9.93 -1.37 11.37
N ASP A 124 9.57 -2.66 11.32
CA ASP A 124 9.03 -3.30 10.13
C ASP A 124 7.51 -3.08 9.99
N ALA A 125 6.94 -2.03 10.61
CA ALA A 125 5.50 -1.76 10.59
C ALA A 125 4.97 -1.24 9.23
N CYS A 126 5.86 -0.94 8.28
CA CYS A 126 5.51 -0.37 6.96
C CYS A 126 4.64 0.89 7.07
N VAL A 127 4.94 1.77 8.03
CA VAL A 127 4.28 3.06 8.23
C VAL A 127 5.26 4.18 7.91
N ALA A 128 4.87 5.09 7.02
CA ALA A 128 5.70 6.23 6.64
C ALA A 128 4.88 7.53 6.57
N ARG A 129 5.57 8.67 6.58
CA ARG A 129 4.93 9.97 6.35
C ARG A 129 4.70 10.17 4.85
N CYS A 130 3.57 10.77 4.50
CA CYS A 130 3.37 11.35 3.16
C CYS A 130 4.17 12.63 2.97
#